data_AF-A0A959DZT3-F1
#
_entry.id   AF-A0A959DZT3-F1
#
_cell.length_a   1.000
_cell.length_b   1.000
_cell.length_c   1.000
_cell.angle_alpha   90.00
_cell.angle_beta   90.00
_cell.angle_gamma   90.00
#
_symmetry.space_group_name_H-M   'P 1'
#
loop_
_entity.id
_entity.type
_entity.pdbx_description
1 polymer ?
#
loop_
_entity_poly.entity_id
_entity_poly.type
_entity_poly.pdbx_seq_one_letter_code
_entity_poly.pdbx_strand_id
1 'polypeptide(L)'
;MKKIILTTLAGVAASLLTLSPSNAQVREEARDMSLGRQTALVLELPNTDEKFANKIWQDYMNDFYDSKVKWNRKTGEWLADDAEITALGKGQSVDLYTVFKESKNAVEIALWVDLGSEFLSSRNYPERYTDAEKMLIRYSLEVAKASVKVDLDNQEKELSRLENEMRKLQNANDRYHKEIEKARDAIRKAEEEIAKNEKDQEATQDLIELQKKTVEDVKKKLNNLK
;
A
#
# COMPACT_ATOMS: atom_id res chain seq x y z
N MET A 1 2.62 19.66 -36.36
CA MET A 1 2.04 18.40 -35.86
C MET A 1 2.90 17.88 -34.71
N LYS A 2 2.53 18.17 -33.45
CA LYS A 2 3.23 17.64 -32.27
C LYS A 2 2.41 16.48 -31.72
N LYS A 3 3.04 15.31 -31.61
CA LYS A 3 2.44 14.03 -31.22
C LYS A 3 1.86 14.16 -29.81
N ILE A 4 0.54 14.00 -29.69
CA ILE A 4 -0.15 13.83 -28.42
C ILE A 4 0.17 12.41 -27.97
N ILE A 5 1.04 12.27 -26.98
CA ILE A 5 1.34 10.99 -26.35
C ILE A 5 0.16 10.69 -25.43
N LEU A 6 -0.71 9.78 -25.87
CA LEU A 6 -1.71 9.12 -25.03
C LEU A 6 -0.96 8.37 -23.92
N THR A 7 -0.97 8.89 -22.70
CA THR A 7 -0.60 8.11 -21.52
C THR A 7 -1.78 7.20 -21.20
N THR A 8 -1.64 5.94 -21.63
CA THR A 8 -2.51 4.81 -21.30
C THR A 8 -2.66 4.69 -19.78
N LEU A 9 -3.89 4.85 -19.30
CA LEU A 9 -4.31 4.52 -17.94
C LEU A 9 -4.13 3.00 -17.78
N ALA A 10 -3.06 2.58 -17.09
CA ALA A 10 -2.86 1.18 -16.75
C ALA A 10 -3.96 0.76 -15.78
N GLY A 11 -4.87 -0.12 -16.23
CA GLY A 11 -5.90 -0.70 -15.39
C GLY A 11 -5.25 -1.51 -14.26
N VAL A 12 -5.49 -1.11 -13.02
CA VAL A 12 -5.17 -1.92 -11.85
C VAL A 12 -6.23 -3.02 -11.78
N ALA A 13 -5.88 -4.19 -12.29
CA ALA A 13 -6.61 -5.41 -11.99
C ALA A 13 -6.41 -5.69 -10.50
N ALA A 14 -7.39 -5.31 -9.68
CA ALA A 14 -7.51 -5.81 -8.32
C ALA A 14 -7.83 -7.30 -8.41
N SER A 15 -6.79 -8.13 -8.47
CA SER A 15 -6.91 -9.56 -8.25
C SER A 15 -7.37 -9.74 -6.81
N LEU A 16 -8.70 -9.81 -6.60
CA LEU A 16 -9.26 -10.33 -5.37
C LEU A 16 -8.68 -11.73 -5.20
N LEU A 17 -7.74 -11.87 -4.27
CA LEU A 17 -7.32 -13.17 -3.76
C LEU A 17 -8.58 -13.84 -3.21
N THR A 18 -9.14 -14.75 -4.00
CA THR A 18 -10.21 -15.63 -3.54
C THR A 18 -9.59 -16.50 -2.44
N LEU A 19 -9.81 -16.12 -1.17
CA LEU A 19 -9.58 -17.03 -0.05
C LEU A 19 -10.60 -18.17 -0.20
N SER A 20 -10.21 -19.23 -0.92
CA SER A 20 -10.86 -20.51 -0.76
C SER A 20 -10.70 -20.92 0.70
N PRO A 21 -11.79 -21.23 1.42
CA PRO A 21 -11.67 -21.77 2.77
C PRO A 21 -11.02 -23.16 2.66
N SER A 22 -9.70 -23.22 2.77
CA SER A 22 -9.04 -24.43 3.20
C SER A 22 -9.51 -24.67 4.63
N ASN A 23 -10.21 -25.78 4.87
CA ASN A 23 -10.44 -26.22 6.24
C ASN A 23 -9.06 -26.41 6.87
N ALA A 24 -8.65 -25.48 7.72
CA ALA A 24 -7.38 -25.55 8.44
C ALA A 24 -7.46 -26.78 9.35
N GLN A 25 -6.91 -27.90 8.88
CA GLN A 25 -6.94 -29.16 9.62
C GLN A 25 -5.76 -29.20 10.58
N VAL A 26 -6.06 -29.25 11.88
CA VAL A 26 -5.05 -29.55 12.89
C VAL A 26 -4.72 -31.04 12.82
N ARG A 27 -3.42 -31.37 12.78
CA ARG A 27 -2.92 -32.74 12.72
C ARG A 27 -2.16 -33.08 14.00
N GLU A 28 -2.31 -34.31 14.47
CA GLU A 28 -1.44 -34.85 15.52
C GLU A 28 -0.21 -35.48 14.89
N GLU A 29 0.99 -35.02 15.26
CA GLU A 29 2.24 -35.55 14.73
C GLU A 29 3.29 -35.71 15.83
N ALA A 30 4.09 -36.79 15.78
CA ALA A 30 5.27 -36.90 16.62
C ALA A 30 6.42 -36.06 16.02
N ARG A 31 6.82 -35.01 16.73
CA ARG A 31 7.83 -34.04 16.28
C ARG A 31 8.92 -33.87 17.35
N ASP A 32 10.13 -33.57 16.89
CA ASP A 32 11.25 -33.31 17.78
C ASP A 32 11.18 -31.87 18.31
N MET A 33 11.37 -31.70 19.62
CA MET A 33 11.46 -30.44 20.34
C MET A 33 12.58 -30.49 21.40
N SER A 34 12.79 -29.40 22.14
CA SER A 34 13.83 -29.27 23.17
C SER A 34 13.76 -30.31 24.29
N LEU A 35 12.58 -30.87 24.56
CA LEU A 35 12.33 -31.92 25.56
C LEU A 35 12.19 -33.32 24.94
N GLY A 36 12.75 -33.51 23.73
CA GLY A 36 12.78 -34.77 23.01
C GLY A 36 11.66 -34.89 21.98
N ARG A 37 11.38 -36.12 21.56
CA ARG A 37 10.34 -36.41 20.58
C ARG A 37 8.99 -36.51 21.28
N GLN A 38 8.11 -35.55 21.01
CA GLN A 38 6.82 -35.40 21.70
C GLN A 38 5.68 -35.22 20.70
N THR A 39 4.46 -35.43 21.18
CA THR A 39 3.24 -35.21 20.39
C THR A 39 2.98 -33.72 20.21
N ALA A 40 2.83 -33.28 18.96
CA ALA A 40 2.51 -31.92 18.59
C ALA A 40 1.15 -31.83 17.89
N LEU A 41 0.47 -30.71 18.09
CA LEU A 41 -0.59 -30.24 17.20
C LEU A 41 0.03 -29.38 16.11
N VAL A 42 -0.21 -29.74 14.85
CA VAL A 42 0.38 -29.09 13.68
C VAL A 42 -0.71 -28.47 12.83
N LEU A 43 -0.53 -27.22 12.44
CA LEU A 43 -1.45 -26.48 11.58
C LEU A 43 -0.68 -25.73 10.50
N GLU A 44 -1.21 -25.71 9.27
CA GLU A 44 -0.67 -24.92 8.17
C GLU A 44 -1.44 -23.61 8.03
N LEU A 45 -0.71 -22.50 7.97
CA LEU A 45 -1.20 -21.15 7.76
C LEU A 45 -0.86 -20.71 6.32
N PRO A 46 -1.81 -20.80 5.38
CA PRO A 46 -1.54 -20.44 3.99
C PRO A 46 -1.33 -18.93 3.83
N ASN A 47 -0.60 -18.56 2.78
CA ASN A 47 -0.34 -17.17 2.36
C ASN A 47 0.17 -16.27 3.49
N THR A 48 0.97 -16.83 4.39
CA THR A 48 1.47 -16.17 5.59
C THR A 48 2.98 -16.33 5.65
N ASP A 49 3.71 -15.29 6.10
CA ASP A 49 5.13 -15.37 6.42
C ASP A 49 5.39 -15.59 7.92
N GLU A 50 6.55 -16.16 8.25
CA GLU A 50 6.86 -16.58 9.63
C GLU A 50 6.83 -15.41 10.61
N LYS A 51 7.35 -14.26 10.21
CA LYS A 51 7.42 -13.08 11.05
C LYS A 51 6.03 -12.56 11.39
N PHE A 52 5.13 -12.55 10.42
CA PHE A 52 3.74 -12.18 10.62
C PHE A 52 3.02 -13.18 11.53
N ALA A 53 3.12 -14.48 11.25
CA ALA A 53 2.54 -15.52 12.09
C ALA A 53 3.02 -15.42 13.55
N ASN A 54 4.34 -15.30 13.75
CA ASN A 54 4.96 -15.13 15.06
C ASN A 54 4.42 -13.91 15.82
N LYS A 55 4.20 -12.78 15.12
CA LYS A 55 3.68 -11.56 15.74
C LYS A 55 2.23 -11.75 16.18
N ILE A 56 1.39 -12.32 15.32
CA ILE A 56 -0.01 -12.59 15.64
C ILE A 56 -0.12 -13.62 16.76
N TRP A 57 0.79 -14.60 16.84
CA TRP A 57 0.80 -15.58 17.93
C TRP A 57 1.08 -14.92 19.28
N GLN A 58 2.06 -14.02 19.34
CA GLN A 58 2.35 -13.23 20.54
C GLN A 58 1.14 -12.42 21.01
N ASP A 59 0.49 -11.73 20.08
CA ASP A 59 -0.70 -10.91 20.38
C ASP A 59 -1.87 -11.80 20.80
N TYR A 60 -2.11 -12.90 20.09
CA TYR A 60 -3.16 -13.86 20.39
C TYR A 60 -3.01 -14.45 21.80
N MET A 61 -1.81 -14.90 22.16
CA MET A 61 -1.56 -15.46 23.49
C MET A 61 -1.73 -14.43 24.61
N ASN A 62 -1.29 -13.20 24.38
CA ASN A 62 -1.45 -12.10 25.32
C ASN A 62 -2.93 -11.68 25.47
N ASP A 63 -3.64 -11.50 24.36
CA ASP A 63 -4.97 -10.89 24.36
C ASP A 63 -6.07 -11.87 24.81
N PHE A 64 -5.91 -13.18 24.50
CA PHE A 64 -6.92 -14.18 24.83
C PHE A 64 -6.63 -14.97 26.10
N TYR A 65 -5.36 -15.03 26.53
CA TYR A 65 -4.94 -15.88 27.65
C TYR A 65 -4.07 -15.16 28.68
N ASP A 66 -3.85 -13.85 28.54
CA ASP A 66 -2.95 -13.05 29.40
C ASP A 66 -1.56 -13.70 29.56
N SER A 67 -1.11 -14.42 28.52
CA SER A 67 0.10 -15.23 28.56
C SER A 67 1.14 -14.69 27.59
N LYS A 68 2.32 -14.37 28.12
CA LYS A 68 3.45 -13.88 27.33
C LYS A 68 4.27 -15.05 26.80
N VAL A 69 4.33 -15.17 25.48
CA VAL A 69 5.27 -16.09 24.83
C VAL A 69 6.65 -15.45 24.68
N LYS A 70 7.70 -16.18 25.06
CA LYS A 70 9.09 -15.72 25.03
C LYS A 70 9.90 -16.57 24.07
N TRP A 71 10.69 -15.92 23.21
CA TRP A 71 11.60 -16.60 22.31
C TRP A 71 12.82 -17.16 23.05
N ASN A 72 13.03 -18.47 22.94
CA ASN A 72 14.22 -19.15 23.42
C ASN A 72 15.22 -19.33 22.27
N ARG A 73 16.28 -18.52 22.27
CA ARG A 73 17.33 -18.57 21.23
C ARG A 73 18.11 -19.88 21.18
N LYS A 74 18.16 -20.65 22.27
CA LYS A 74 18.92 -21.92 22.31
C LYS A 74 18.17 -23.05 21.66
N THR A 75 16.85 -23.10 21.86
CA THR A 75 16.01 -24.18 21.36
C THR A 75 15.34 -23.82 20.04
N GLY A 76 15.23 -22.53 19.72
CA GLY A 76 14.50 -22.07 18.55
C GLY A 76 12.98 -22.17 18.73
N GLU A 77 12.49 -22.03 19.96
CA GLU A 77 11.08 -22.20 20.32
C GLU A 77 10.55 -20.96 21.04
N TRP A 78 9.28 -20.66 20.81
CA TRP A 78 8.50 -19.74 21.62
C TRP A 78 7.85 -20.51 22.78
N LEU A 79 8.06 -20.03 24.01
CA LEU A 79 7.53 -20.64 25.23
C LEU A 79 6.54 -19.71 25.92
N ALA A 80 5.31 -20.17 26.12
CA ALA A 80 4.40 -19.64 27.14
C ALA A 80 4.55 -20.53 28.38
N ASP A 81 5.15 -19.96 29.42
CA ASP A 81 5.51 -20.62 30.68
C ASP A 81 4.39 -20.39 31.71
N ASP A 82 3.98 -21.44 32.42
CA ASP A 82 2.91 -21.42 33.44
C ASP A 82 1.59 -20.79 32.93
N ALA A 83 1.16 -21.10 31.71
CA ALA A 83 -0.03 -20.51 31.11
C ALA A 83 -1.33 -21.04 31.76
N GLU A 84 -2.16 -20.14 32.29
CA GLU A 84 -3.45 -20.48 32.92
C GLU A 84 -4.59 -20.65 31.91
N ILE A 85 -4.46 -21.63 30.99
CA ILE A 85 -5.47 -21.88 29.97
C ILE A 85 -6.47 -22.91 30.49
N THR A 86 -7.59 -22.46 31.06
CA THR A 86 -8.58 -23.30 31.76
C THR A 86 -8.99 -24.56 30.96
N ALA A 87 -9.19 -24.42 29.65
CA ALA A 87 -9.61 -25.51 28.79
C ALA A 87 -8.54 -26.63 28.65
N LEU A 88 -7.25 -26.27 28.70
CA LEU A 88 -6.14 -27.21 28.57
C LEU A 88 -5.68 -27.73 29.93
N GLY A 89 -5.52 -26.85 30.91
CA GLY A 89 -4.97 -27.19 32.22
C GLY A 89 -5.99 -27.76 33.21
N LYS A 90 -7.30 -27.56 32.97
CA LYS A 90 -8.41 -27.97 33.88
C LYS A 90 -8.15 -27.51 35.34
N GLY A 91 -7.67 -26.28 35.50
CA GLY A 91 -7.37 -25.67 36.81
C GLY A 91 -5.90 -25.77 37.24
N GLN A 92 -5.00 -26.26 36.39
CA GLN A 92 -3.54 -26.18 36.56
C GLN A 92 -2.93 -25.33 35.42
N SER A 93 -1.71 -24.83 35.61
CA SER A 93 -0.94 -24.21 34.52
C SER A 93 -0.46 -25.27 33.52
N VAL A 94 -0.17 -24.83 32.30
CA VAL A 94 0.43 -25.65 31.23
C VAL A 94 1.54 -24.87 30.55
N ASP A 95 2.55 -25.57 30.05
CA ASP A 95 3.60 -24.94 29.24
C ASP A 95 3.34 -25.19 27.76
N LEU A 96 3.41 -24.12 26.97
CA LEU A 96 3.21 -24.18 25.52
C LEU A 96 4.53 -23.92 24.80
N TYR A 97 4.99 -24.89 24.02
CA TYR A 97 6.12 -24.73 23.12
C TYR A 97 5.61 -24.59 21.70
N THR A 98 6.10 -23.58 20.98
CA THR A 98 5.70 -23.33 19.60
C THR A 98 6.88 -23.05 18.70
N VAL A 99 6.85 -23.64 17.50
CA VAL A 99 7.78 -23.32 16.41
C VAL A 99 6.98 -23.02 15.15
N PHE A 100 7.57 -22.15 14.33
CA PHE A 100 7.03 -21.76 13.04
C PHE A 100 8.07 -22.12 11.99
N LYS A 101 7.64 -22.79 10.92
CA LYS A 101 8.51 -23.19 9.83
C LYS A 101 7.90 -22.76 8.51
N GLU A 102 8.64 -21.96 7.75
CA GLU A 102 8.23 -21.60 6.40
C GLU A 102 8.16 -22.85 5.51
N SER A 103 7.09 -22.94 4.73
CA SER A 103 6.85 -23.98 3.73
C SER A 103 6.25 -23.34 2.48
N LYS A 104 7.10 -23.07 1.49
CA LYS A 104 6.72 -22.43 0.22
C LYS A 104 5.93 -21.13 0.41
N ASN A 105 4.59 -21.21 0.30
CA ASN A 105 3.65 -20.09 0.43
C ASN A 105 2.82 -20.19 1.72
N ALA A 106 3.30 -20.90 2.73
CA ALA A 106 2.61 -21.11 3.99
C ALA A 106 3.62 -21.16 5.12
N VAL A 107 3.11 -21.08 6.35
CA VAL A 107 3.87 -21.34 7.58
C VAL A 107 3.21 -22.50 8.30
N GLU A 108 3.99 -23.51 8.65
CA GLU A 108 3.56 -24.58 9.56
C GLU A 108 3.83 -24.13 11.00
N ILE A 109 2.81 -24.09 11.84
CA ILE A 109 2.95 -24.00 13.30
C ILE A 109 2.89 -25.41 13.87
N ALA A 110 3.86 -25.74 14.73
CA ALA A 110 3.78 -26.90 15.61
C ALA A 110 3.71 -26.43 17.06
N LEU A 111 2.71 -26.93 17.78
CA LEU A 111 2.41 -26.64 19.18
C LEU A 111 2.54 -27.91 20.00
N TRP A 112 3.38 -27.88 21.02
CA TRP A 112 3.40 -28.87 22.08
C TRP A 112 2.79 -28.27 23.34
N VAL A 113 1.95 -29.04 24.02
CA VAL A 113 1.30 -28.66 25.28
C VAL A 113 1.81 -29.61 26.35
N ASP A 114 2.63 -29.12 27.27
CA ASP A 114 3.11 -29.87 28.42
C ASP A 114 2.11 -29.73 29.58
N LEU A 115 1.58 -30.85 30.06
CA LEU A 115 0.65 -30.91 31.20
C LEU A 115 1.38 -31.16 32.53
N GLY A 116 2.72 -31.08 32.53
CA GLY A 116 3.63 -31.28 33.67
C GLY A 116 4.10 -32.72 33.86
N SER A 117 3.26 -33.71 33.52
CA SER A 117 3.61 -35.15 33.62
C SER A 117 3.80 -35.83 32.26
N GLU A 118 3.07 -35.38 31.25
CA GLU A 118 3.15 -35.84 29.87
C GLU A 118 2.63 -34.76 28.92
N PHE A 119 2.94 -34.92 27.63
CA PHE A 119 2.47 -34.04 26.58
C PHE A 119 1.06 -34.40 26.12
N LEU A 120 0.27 -33.39 25.78
CA LEU A 120 -1.10 -33.54 25.31
C LEU A 120 -1.17 -34.41 24.03
N SER A 121 -2.10 -35.36 24.01
CA SER A 121 -2.42 -36.20 22.84
C SER A 121 -3.91 -36.48 22.77
N SER A 122 -4.44 -36.71 21.55
CA SER A 122 -5.86 -37.06 21.37
C SER A 122 -6.23 -38.38 22.04
N ARG A 123 -5.27 -39.29 22.16
CA ARG A 123 -5.45 -40.61 22.79
C ARG A 123 -5.65 -40.50 24.30
N ASN A 124 -4.77 -39.79 24.99
CA ASN A 124 -4.76 -39.76 26.45
C ASN A 124 -5.67 -38.66 27.01
N TYR A 125 -5.90 -37.58 26.25
CA TYR A 125 -6.64 -36.41 26.69
C TYR A 125 -7.58 -35.85 25.60
N PRO A 126 -8.57 -36.63 25.12
CA PRO A 126 -9.38 -36.26 23.96
C PRO A 126 -10.07 -34.90 24.10
N GLU A 127 -10.67 -34.60 25.25
CA GLU A 127 -11.35 -33.31 25.46
C GLU A 127 -10.40 -32.11 25.41
N ARG A 128 -9.26 -32.19 26.12
CA ARG A 128 -8.25 -31.13 26.15
C ARG A 128 -7.59 -30.97 24.78
N TYR A 129 -7.39 -32.08 24.06
CA TYR A 129 -6.88 -32.08 22.69
C TYR A 129 -7.84 -31.33 21.76
N THR A 130 -9.13 -31.63 21.81
CA THR A 130 -10.14 -30.88 21.04
C THR A 130 -10.17 -29.39 21.38
N ASP A 131 -9.94 -29.02 22.64
CA ASP A 131 -9.83 -27.61 23.02
C ASP A 131 -8.54 -26.95 22.50
N ALA A 132 -7.42 -27.68 22.44
CA ALA A 132 -6.19 -27.21 21.78
C ALA A 132 -6.36 -27.06 20.27
N GLU A 133 -7.10 -27.97 19.60
CA GLU A 133 -7.45 -27.83 18.19
C GLU A 133 -8.25 -26.54 17.95
N LYS A 134 -9.28 -26.29 18.77
CA LYS A 134 -10.07 -25.05 18.69
C LYS A 134 -9.20 -23.81 18.90
N MET A 135 -8.21 -23.89 19.80
CA MET A 135 -7.26 -22.79 20.01
C MET A 135 -6.44 -22.49 18.75
N LEU A 136 -5.85 -23.51 18.12
CA LEU A 136 -5.09 -23.33 16.87
C LEU A 136 -5.98 -22.88 15.70
N ILE A 137 -7.20 -23.39 15.60
CA ILE A 137 -8.17 -22.94 14.58
C ILE A 137 -8.50 -21.45 14.81
N ARG A 138 -8.79 -21.04 16.05
CA ARG A 138 -9.04 -19.63 16.36
C ARG A 138 -7.84 -18.75 16.03
N TYR A 139 -6.64 -19.19 16.37
CA TYR A 139 -5.41 -18.49 16.00
C TYR A 139 -5.29 -18.31 14.47
N SER A 140 -5.59 -19.35 13.67
CA SER A 140 -5.57 -19.22 12.20
C SER A 140 -6.59 -18.21 11.67
N LEU A 141 -7.75 -18.08 12.32
CA LEU A 141 -8.72 -17.04 11.99
C LEU A 141 -8.20 -15.64 12.32
N GLU A 142 -7.47 -15.47 13.43
CA GLU A 142 -6.86 -14.18 13.76
C GLU A 142 -5.73 -13.81 12.77
N VAL A 143 -4.92 -14.78 12.34
CA VAL A 143 -3.93 -14.58 11.26
C VAL A 143 -4.63 -14.13 9.97
N ALA A 144 -5.69 -14.82 9.55
CA ALA A 144 -6.44 -14.47 8.36
C ALA A 144 -7.06 -13.06 8.45
N LYS A 145 -7.68 -12.72 9.59
CA LYS A 145 -8.24 -11.38 9.82
C LYS A 145 -7.16 -10.29 9.76
N ALA A 146 -6.02 -10.54 10.39
CA ALA A 146 -4.92 -9.58 10.40
C ALA A 146 -4.34 -9.39 8.98
N SER A 147 -4.20 -10.47 8.21
CA SER A 147 -3.76 -10.41 6.81
C SER A 147 -4.73 -9.58 5.96
N VAL A 148 -6.03 -9.85 6.04
CA VAL A 148 -7.06 -9.08 5.33
C VAL A 148 -7.05 -7.60 5.75
N LYS A 149 -6.80 -7.30 7.03
CA LYS A 149 -6.69 -5.93 7.51
C LYS A 149 -5.47 -5.20 6.93
N VAL A 150 -4.32 -5.86 6.85
CA VAL A 150 -3.12 -5.29 6.22
C VAL A 150 -3.39 -5.01 4.74
N ASP A 151 -4.04 -5.93 4.04
CA ASP A 151 -4.40 -5.73 2.63
C ASP A 151 -5.37 -4.55 2.47
N LEU A 152 -6.40 -4.44 3.31
CA LEU A 152 -7.32 -3.31 3.33
C LEU A 152 -6.59 -1.98 3.53
N ASP A 153 -5.73 -1.88 4.56
CA ASP A 153 -4.96 -0.68 4.86
C ASP A 153 -4.06 -0.26 3.68
N ASN A 154 -3.51 -1.23 2.95
CA ASN A 154 -2.71 -0.98 1.75
C ASN A 154 -3.57 -0.48 0.58
N GLN A 155 -4.73 -1.07 0.35
CA GLN A 155 -5.65 -0.62 -0.71
C GLN A 155 -6.21 0.77 -0.41
N GLU A 156 -6.54 1.09 0.84
CA GLU A 156 -6.99 2.42 1.25
C GLU A 156 -5.92 3.50 1.03
N LYS A 157 -4.65 3.20 1.32
CA LYS A 157 -3.52 4.12 1.03
C LYS A 157 -3.37 4.36 -0.47
N GLU A 158 -3.49 3.32 -1.27
CA GLU A 158 -3.38 3.44 -2.73
C GLU A 158 -4.55 4.23 -3.33
N LEU A 159 -5.77 3.99 -2.85
CA LEU A 159 -6.95 4.79 -3.20
C LEU A 159 -6.73 6.27 -2.87
N SER A 160 -6.27 6.58 -1.67
CA SER A 160 -5.98 7.96 -1.25
C SER A 160 -4.92 8.62 -2.14
N ARG A 161 -3.88 7.88 -2.55
CA ARG A 161 -2.85 8.36 -3.48
C ARG A 161 -3.46 8.74 -4.83
N LEU A 162 -4.32 7.88 -5.38
CA LEU A 162 -4.99 8.09 -6.67
C LEU A 162 -5.97 9.28 -6.62
N GLU A 163 -6.75 9.42 -5.56
CA GLU A 163 -7.64 10.59 -5.37
C GLU A 163 -6.87 11.90 -5.34
N ASN A 164 -5.72 11.92 -4.65
CA ASN A 164 -4.84 13.09 -4.60
C ASN A 164 -4.22 13.42 -5.96
N GLU A 165 -3.84 12.41 -6.73
CA GLU A 165 -3.33 12.56 -8.10
C GLU A 165 -4.42 13.13 -9.03
N MET A 166 -5.63 12.60 -8.97
CA MET A 166 -6.77 13.09 -9.74
C MET A 166 -7.07 14.56 -9.45
N ARG A 167 -7.07 14.96 -8.17
CA ARG A 167 -7.28 16.37 -7.77
C ARG A 167 -6.19 17.30 -8.33
N LYS A 168 -4.93 16.86 -8.36
CA LYS A 168 -3.83 17.63 -8.96
C LYS A 168 -4.03 17.80 -10.48
N LEU A 169 -4.46 16.75 -11.16
CA LEU A 169 -4.73 16.78 -12.60
C LEU A 169 -5.89 17.74 -12.94
N GLN A 170 -6.98 17.70 -12.16
CA GLN A 170 -8.10 18.63 -12.32
C GLN A 170 -7.65 20.09 -12.13
N ASN A 171 -6.92 20.39 -11.05
CA ASN A 171 -6.42 21.73 -10.80
C ASN A 171 -5.44 22.22 -11.89
N ALA A 172 -4.62 21.32 -12.43
CA ALA A 172 -3.73 21.64 -13.55
C ALA A 172 -4.53 21.94 -14.82
N ASN A 173 -5.57 21.15 -15.11
CA ASN A 173 -6.47 21.37 -16.24
C ASN A 173 -7.17 22.73 -16.15
N ASP A 174 -7.75 23.08 -15.00
CA ASP A 174 -8.36 24.39 -14.76
C ASP A 174 -7.38 25.54 -14.96
N ARG A 175 -6.13 25.38 -14.48
CA ARG A 175 -5.08 26.39 -14.67
C ARG A 175 -4.76 26.56 -16.16
N TYR A 176 -4.59 25.46 -16.90
CA TYR A 176 -4.32 25.52 -18.34
C TYR A 176 -5.46 26.20 -19.11
N HIS A 177 -6.72 25.92 -18.77
CA HIS A 177 -7.85 26.63 -19.36
C HIS A 177 -7.79 28.14 -19.10
N LYS A 178 -7.47 28.57 -17.88
CA LYS A 178 -7.30 30.00 -17.54
C LYS A 178 -6.11 30.64 -18.27
N GLU A 179 -5.01 29.92 -18.41
CA GLU A 179 -3.84 30.38 -19.17
C GLU A 179 -4.15 30.55 -20.66
N ILE A 180 -4.92 29.61 -21.24
CA ILE A 180 -5.38 29.70 -22.63
C ILE A 180 -6.25 30.94 -22.83
N GLU A 181 -7.22 31.21 -21.94
CA GLU A 181 -8.08 32.38 -22.06
C GLU A 181 -7.28 33.70 -21.98
N LYS A 182 -6.34 33.81 -21.04
CA LYS A 182 -5.44 34.97 -20.95
C LYS A 182 -4.59 35.15 -22.20
N ALA A 183 -4.06 34.06 -22.75
CA ALA A 183 -3.26 34.10 -23.97
C ALA A 183 -4.09 34.56 -25.18
N ARG A 184 -5.34 34.09 -25.30
CA ARG A 184 -6.27 34.54 -26.35
C ARG A 184 -6.55 36.04 -26.27
N ASP A 185 -6.80 36.55 -25.07
CA ASP A 185 -7.00 37.99 -24.86
C ASP A 185 -5.75 38.82 -25.20
N ALA A 186 -4.56 38.32 -24.85
CA ALA A 186 -3.30 38.99 -25.18
C ALA A 186 -3.05 39.01 -26.70
N ILE A 187 -3.33 37.89 -27.39
CA ILE A 187 -3.22 37.81 -28.86
C ILE A 187 -4.16 38.82 -29.50
N ARG A 188 -5.43 38.87 -29.09
CA ARG A 188 -6.41 39.84 -29.63
C ARG A 188 -5.93 41.29 -29.50
N LYS A 189 -5.42 41.67 -28.32
CA LYS A 189 -4.88 43.03 -28.09
C LYS A 189 -3.67 43.32 -28.98
N ALA A 190 -2.76 42.36 -29.12
CA ALA A 190 -1.60 42.52 -29.99
C ALA A 190 -2.01 42.67 -31.47
N GLU A 191 -3.00 41.92 -31.93
CA GLU A 191 -3.58 42.05 -33.28
C GLU A 191 -4.17 43.45 -33.51
N GLU A 192 -4.91 44.00 -32.54
CA GLU A 192 -5.44 45.37 -32.59
C GLU A 192 -4.32 46.43 -32.65
N GLU A 193 -3.27 46.27 -31.84
CA GLU A 193 -2.11 47.18 -31.81
C GLU A 193 -1.31 47.13 -33.12
N ILE A 194 -1.12 45.94 -33.71
CA ILE A 194 -0.48 45.77 -35.02
C ILE A 194 -1.27 46.52 -36.09
N ALA A 195 -2.58 46.30 -36.18
CA ALA A 195 -3.43 46.94 -37.17
C ALA A 195 -3.43 48.48 -37.05
N LYS A 196 -3.37 49.00 -35.82
CA LYS A 196 -3.21 50.45 -35.59
C LYS A 196 -1.83 50.94 -36.02
N ASN A 197 -0.77 50.22 -35.65
CA ASN A 197 0.60 50.59 -35.99
C ASN A 197 0.82 50.62 -37.51
N GLU A 198 0.27 49.65 -38.26
CA GLU A 198 0.32 49.62 -39.73
C GLU A 198 -0.31 50.89 -40.34
N LYS A 199 -1.48 51.31 -39.85
CA LYS A 199 -2.12 52.57 -40.30
C LYS A 199 -1.29 53.80 -39.95
N ASP A 200 -0.71 53.84 -38.75
CA ASP A 200 0.13 54.95 -38.31
C ASP A 200 1.42 55.03 -39.17
N GLN A 201 1.98 53.87 -39.56
CA GLN A 201 3.12 53.79 -40.49
C GLN A 201 2.75 54.34 -41.87
N GLU A 202 1.61 53.93 -42.44
CA GLU A 202 1.12 54.41 -43.74
C GLU A 202 0.92 55.93 -43.72
N ALA A 203 0.21 56.46 -42.73
CA ALA A 203 0.00 57.91 -42.58
C ALA A 203 1.33 58.68 -42.42
N THR A 204 2.30 58.09 -41.70
CA THR A 204 3.63 58.70 -41.53
C THR A 204 4.43 58.69 -42.83
N GLN A 205 4.30 57.63 -43.65
CA GLN A 205 4.94 57.56 -44.98
C GLN A 205 4.45 58.69 -45.89
N ASP A 206 3.13 58.92 -45.94
CA ASP A 206 2.53 60.02 -46.71
C ASP A 206 3.07 61.39 -46.28
N LEU A 207 3.19 61.63 -44.97
CA LEU A 207 3.76 62.87 -44.42
C LEU A 207 5.23 63.03 -44.81
N ILE A 208 6.02 61.95 -44.77
CA ILE A 208 7.42 61.96 -45.21
C ILE A 208 7.52 62.33 -46.69
N GLU A 209 6.65 61.78 -47.55
CA GLU A 209 6.65 62.11 -48.98
C GLU A 209 6.31 63.58 -49.24
N LEU A 210 5.33 64.13 -48.53
CA LEU A 210 4.98 65.55 -48.62
C LEU A 210 6.16 66.43 -48.18
N GLN A 211 6.78 66.11 -47.04
CA GLN A 211 7.92 66.86 -46.51
C GLN A 211 9.13 66.82 -47.46
N LYS A 212 9.39 65.68 -48.12
CA LYS A 212 10.44 65.56 -49.14
C LYS A 212 10.22 66.56 -50.29
N LYS A 213 8.99 66.71 -50.78
CA LYS A 213 8.66 67.70 -51.83
C LYS A 213 8.93 69.12 -51.36
N THR A 214 8.49 69.46 -50.14
CA THR A 214 8.75 70.79 -49.55
C THR A 214 10.25 71.08 -49.43
N VAL A 215 11.06 70.11 -48.98
CA VAL A 215 12.51 70.26 -48.88
C VAL A 215 13.14 70.51 -50.26
N GLU A 216 12.72 69.77 -51.29
CA GLU A 216 13.22 69.98 -52.66
C GLU A 216 12.86 71.37 -53.21
N ASP A 217 11.65 71.86 -52.95
CA ASP A 217 11.24 73.21 -53.36
C ASP A 217 12.07 74.30 -52.65
N VAL A 218 12.38 74.12 -51.37
CA VAL A 218 13.27 75.03 -50.63
C VAL A 218 14.70 74.98 -51.18
N LYS A 219 15.24 73.80 -51.51
CA LYS A 219 16.56 73.66 -52.16
C LYS A 219 16.61 74.40 -53.50
N LYS A 220 15.58 74.27 -54.34
CA LYS A 220 15.47 75.00 -55.61
C LYS A 220 15.48 76.51 -55.39
N LYS A 221 14.69 77.01 -54.43
CA LYS A 221 14.68 78.44 -54.07
C LYS A 221 16.06 78.94 -53.65
N LEU A 222 16.79 78.17 -52.82
CA LEU A 222 18.14 78.53 -52.39
C LEU A 222 19.13 78.59 -53.56
N ASN A 223 19.05 77.65 -54.50
CA ASN A 223 19.94 77.63 -55.67
C ASN A 223 19.70 78.81 -56.62
N ASN A 224 18.46 79.29 -56.74
CA ASN A 224 18.13 80.46 -57.58
C ASN A 224 18.64 81.80 -57.01
N LEU A 225 19.13 81.81 -55.76
CA LEU A 225 19.70 83.00 -55.11
C LEU A 225 21.23 83.08 -55.25
N LYS A 226 21.85 82.15 -55.97
CA LYS A 226 23.28 82.13 -56.30
C LYS A 226 23.49 82.52 -57.75
#